data_AF-A0AA38F8Q4-F1
#
_entry.id   AF-A0AA38F8Q4-F1
#
_cell.length_a   1.000
_cell.length_b   1.000
_cell.length_c   1.000
_cell.angle_alpha   90.00
_cell.angle_beta   90.00
_cell.angle_gamma   90.00
#
_symmetry.space_group_name_H-M   'P 1'
#
loop_
_entity.id
_entity.type
_entity.pdbx_description
1 polymer ?
#
loop_
_entity_poly.entity_id
_entity_poly.type
_entity_poly.pdbx_seq_one_letter_code
_entity_poly.pdbx_strand_id
1 'polypeptide(L)'
;MLEQQVMGNEEEEEADNNNQPPPGDNANVGVDNNNVNIHVQPENKKARLVAELTNDIKRISPPKFDGTTLGDGAENWLSEMEKYFAIRNFSEETKAIWGAYQISHEASSWWDSRKAELNIDESNITWDQFKGYFRQRWLPQLYYDKKMTEFQNLAQGKLT
;
A
#
# COMPACT_ATOMS: atom_id res chain seq x y z
N MET A 1 65.18 7.83 -11.48
CA MET A 1 65.46 8.46 -10.17
C MET A 1 64.16 9.04 -9.65
N LEU A 2 63.65 8.74 -8.47
CA LEU A 2 63.93 7.70 -7.45
C LEU A 2 62.50 7.23 -6.96
N GLU A 3 62.23 6.05 -6.40
CA GLU A 3 62.67 5.51 -5.09
C GLU A 3 62.50 6.53 -3.93
N GLN A 4 62.09 6.22 -2.70
CA GLN A 4 61.73 4.97 -1.98
C GLN A 4 60.81 5.40 -0.76
N GLN A 5 60.18 4.61 0.11
CA GLN A 5 60.13 3.16 0.42
C GLN A 5 58.77 2.80 1.11
N VAL A 6 58.46 1.51 1.22
CA VAL A 6 57.33 0.87 1.96
C VAL A 6 57.32 1.16 3.47
N MET A 7 56.13 1.30 4.08
CA MET A 7 55.69 0.64 5.34
C MET A 7 54.16 0.40 5.27
N GLY A 8 53.56 -0.62 5.90
CA GLY A 8 54.16 -1.68 6.73
C GLY A 8 53.53 -1.73 8.13
N ASN A 9 52.24 -2.05 8.22
CA ASN A 9 51.53 -2.19 9.49
C ASN A 9 51.03 -3.63 9.65
N GLU A 10 51.80 -4.42 10.41
CA GLU A 10 51.34 -5.65 11.05
C GLU A 10 50.85 -5.27 12.45
N GLU A 11 49.62 -5.63 12.81
CA GLU A 11 49.19 -5.71 14.22
C GLU A 11 48.50 -7.06 14.40
N GLU A 12 49.17 -7.93 15.15
CA GLU A 12 48.68 -9.25 15.56
C GLU A 12 47.79 -9.11 16.79
N GLU A 13 46.72 -9.90 16.90
CA GLU A 13 46.07 -10.14 18.19
C GLU A 13 45.64 -11.62 18.28
N GLU A 14 46.58 -12.48 18.68
CA GLU A 14 46.27 -13.87 19.07
C GLU A 14 45.66 -13.92 20.48
N ALA A 15 44.60 -14.72 20.63
CA ALA A 15 44.05 -15.08 21.93
C ALA A 15 43.36 -16.46 21.90
N ASP A 16 44.05 -17.52 21.46
CA ASP A 16 43.58 -18.90 21.71
C ASP A 16 43.81 -19.26 23.18
N ASN A 17 42.72 -19.40 23.94
CA ASN A 17 42.70 -20.30 25.09
C ASN A 17 41.26 -20.64 25.54
N ASN A 18 40.76 -21.86 25.26
CA ASN A 18 40.50 -22.87 26.31
C ASN A 18 39.73 -24.13 25.81
N ASN A 19 40.36 -25.28 26.03
CA ASN A 19 39.76 -26.56 26.45
C ASN A 19 38.44 -27.06 25.80
N GLN A 20 38.61 -27.91 24.78
CA GLN A 20 37.66 -28.97 24.46
C GLN A 20 37.70 -30.08 25.54
N PRO A 21 36.57 -30.54 26.12
CA PRO A 21 36.56 -31.66 27.07
C PRO A 21 36.79 -33.02 26.37
N PRO A 22 37.31 -34.04 27.07
CA PRO A 22 37.58 -35.36 26.50
C PRO A 22 36.29 -36.17 26.27
N PRO A 23 36.29 -37.13 25.31
CA PRO A 23 35.18 -38.07 25.14
C PRO A 23 35.12 -39.08 26.31
N GLY A 24 33.91 -39.45 26.72
CA GLY A 24 33.67 -40.48 27.73
C GLY A 24 32.35 -41.20 27.48
N ASP A 25 32.42 -42.53 27.32
CA ASP A 25 31.26 -43.36 26.98
C ASP A 25 30.27 -43.51 28.14
N ASN A 26 28.97 -43.35 27.85
CA ASN A 26 27.90 -43.91 28.66
C ASN A 26 26.67 -44.21 27.78
N ALA A 27 26.39 -45.50 27.57
CA ALA A 27 25.20 -45.95 26.87
C ALA A 27 24.00 -46.07 27.83
N ASN A 28 23.08 -45.09 27.77
CA ASN A 28 21.79 -45.19 28.46
C ASN A 28 20.65 -45.51 27.47
N VAL A 29 20.17 -46.75 27.50
CA VAL A 29 18.99 -47.19 26.74
C VAL A 29 17.76 -47.02 27.63
N GLY A 30 16.90 -46.04 27.34
CA GLY A 30 15.76 -45.75 28.21
C GLY A 30 14.70 -44.80 27.64
N VAL A 31 13.72 -45.40 26.95
CA VAL A 31 12.27 -45.04 26.94
C VAL A 31 11.86 -43.56 26.72
N ASP A 32 11.22 -43.34 25.57
CA ASP A 32 10.00 -42.55 25.35
C ASP A 32 9.61 -41.44 26.36
N ASN A 33 9.40 -40.22 25.87
CA ASN A 33 8.03 -39.76 25.55
C ASN A 33 7.96 -38.34 24.93
N ASN A 34 6.83 -38.08 24.25
CA ASN A 34 6.53 -36.84 23.56
C ASN A 34 6.36 -35.64 24.51
N ASN A 35 7.12 -34.56 24.32
CA ASN A 35 6.57 -33.20 24.41
C ASN A 35 7.41 -32.19 23.61
N VAL A 36 7.05 -31.98 22.34
CA VAL A 36 7.53 -30.79 21.61
C VAL A 36 6.75 -29.58 22.11
N ASN A 37 7.22 -29.01 23.22
CA ASN A 37 6.69 -27.76 23.77
C ASN A 37 7.03 -26.59 22.83
N ILE A 38 6.26 -26.44 21.76
CA ILE A 38 6.26 -25.22 20.94
C ILE A 38 5.65 -24.12 21.80
N HIS A 39 6.51 -23.47 22.60
CA HIS A 39 6.17 -22.32 23.41
C HIS A 39 5.94 -21.10 22.49
N VAL A 40 4.76 -21.08 21.81
CA VAL A 40 4.30 -19.92 21.05
C VAL A 40 3.92 -18.82 22.04
N GLN A 41 4.94 -18.08 22.49
CA GLN A 41 4.83 -16.87 23.30
C GLN A 41 3.66 -16.00 22.78
N PRO A 42 2.55 -15.87 23.55
CA PRO A 42 1.29 -15.33 23.05
C PRO A 42 1.38 -13.88 22.56
N GLU A 43 2.31 -13.10 23.11
CA GLU A 43 2.67 -11.75 22.69
C GLU A 43 3.04 -11.68 21.20
N ASN A 44 3.72 -12.71 20.66
CA ASN A 44 4.14 -12.76 19.26
C ASN A 44 2.98 -13.01 18.29
N LYS A 45 1.79 -13.44 18.76
CA LYS A 45 0.62 -13.61 17.90
C LYS A 45 0.13 -12.27 17.33
N LYS A 46 0.13 -11.20 18.14
CA LYS A 46 -0.23 -9.84 17.69
C LYS A 46 0.78 -9.30 16.67
N ALA A 47 2.07 -9.44 16.96
CA ALA A 47 3.14 -8.98 16.06
C ALA A 47 3.07 -9.67 14.68
N ARG A 48 2.80 -10.99 14.66
CA ARG A 48 2.63 -11.74 13.40
C ARG A 48 1.42 -11.28 12.60
N LEU A 49 0.25 -11.10 13.22
CA LEU A 49 -0.96 -10.59 12.55
C LEU A 49 -0.75 -9.18 11.98
N VAL A 50 -0.04 -8.30 12.71
CA VAL A 50 0.32 -6.96 12.22
C VAL A 50 1.27 -7.03 11.03
N ALA A 51 2.28 -7.92 11.05
CA ALA A 51 3.22 -8.10 9.94
C ALA A 51 2.54 -8.69 8.68
N GLU A 52 1.62 -9.64 8.86
CA GLU A 52 0.80 -10.24 7.81
C GLU A 52 -0.09 -9.19 7.14
N LEU A 53 -0.91 -8.48 7.94
CA LEU A 53 -1.75 -7.37 7.48
C LEU A 53 -0.92 -6.26 6.80
N THR A 54 0.26 -5.92 7.31
CA THR A 54 1.17 -4.94 6.69
C THR A 54 1.64 -5.39 5.30
N ASN A 55 1.87 -6.68 5.11
CA ASN A 55 2.29 -7.22 3.82
C ASN A 55 1.15 -7.28 2.80
N ASP A 56 -0.08 -7.60 3.24
CA ASP A 56 -1.24 -7.56 2.35
C ASP A 56 -1.66 -6.12 2.01
N ILE A 57 -1.57 -5.19 2.95
CA ILE A 57 -1.72 -3.75 2.70
C ILE A 57 -0.72 -3.25 1.64
N LYS A 58 0.53 -3.74 1.65
CA LYS A 58 1.54 -3.44 0.60
C LYS A 58 1.20 -4.05 -0.76
N ARG A 59 0.39 -5.12 -0.82
CA ARG A 59 -0.05 -5.81 -2.05
C ARG A 59 -1.33 -5.25 -2.66
N ILE A 60 -2.07 -4.40 -1.95
CA ILE A 60 -3.23 -3.69 -2.52
C ILE A 60 -2.80 -2.93 -3.78
N SER A 61 -3.42 -3.25 -4.91
CA SER A 61 -3.33 -2.46 -6.15
C SER A 61 -4.44 -1.40 -6.17
N PRO A 62 -4.20 -0.21 -6.74
CA PRO A 62 -5.26 0.77 -6.95
C PRO A 62 -6.26 0.25 -7.99
N PRO A 63 -7.56 0.58 -7.87
CA PRO A 63 -8.58 0.21 -8.85
C PRO A 63 -8.44 1.03 -10.14
N LYS A 64 -8.88 0.46 -11.27
CA LYS A 64 -8.95 1.15 -12.57
C LYS A 64 -10.34 1.66 -12.89
N PHE A 65 -10.43 2.66 -13.77
CA PHE A 65 -11.68 3.23 -14.24
C PHE A 65 -11.62 3.58 -15.73
N ASP A 66 -12.45 2.94 -16.55
CA ASP A 66 -12.44 3.05 -18.01
C ASP A 66 -13.32 4.18 -18.57
N GLY A 67 -14.10 4.85 -17.72
CA GLY A 67 -15.06 5.88 -18.08
C GLY A 67 -16.49 5.40 -18.33
N THR A 68 -16.76 4.09 -18.30
CA THR A 68 -18.06 3.51 -18.70
C THR A 68 -19.15 3.59 -17.62
N THR A 69 -18.78 3.76 -16.36
CA THR A 69 -19.74 3.80 -15.23
C THR A 69 -20.00 5.23 -14.75
N LEU A 70 -21.23 5.48 -14.31
CA LEU A 70 -21.73 6.77 -13.83
C LEU A 70 -22.31 6.62 -12.42
N GLY A 71 -22.36 7.72 -11.68
CA GLY A 71 -22.96 7.74 -10.33
C GLY A 71 -22.20 6.86 -9.34
N ASP A 72 -22.90 5.93 -8.68
CA ASP A 72 -22.34 5.10 -7.60
C ASP A 72 -21.04 4.37 -8.00
N GLY A 73 -20.90 3.91 -9.24
CA GLY A 73 -19.67 3.26 -9.72
C GLY A 73 -18.45 4.18 -9.77
N ALA A 74 -18.66 5.45 -10.15
CA ALA A 74 -17.60 6.45 -10.26
C ALA A 74 -17.22 7.05 -8.90
N GLU A 75 -18.19 7.29 -8.01
CA GLU A 75 -17.92 7.74 -6.63
C GLU A 75 -17.30 6.61 -5.78
N ASN A 76 -17.65 5.35 -6.03
CA ASN A 76 -16.96 4.19 -5.44
C ASN A 76 -15.50 4.11 -5.91
N TRP A 77 -15.20 4.32 -7.21
CA TRP A 77 -13.82 4.35 -7.68
C TRP A 77 -13.00 5.46 -6.99
N LEU A 78 -13.54 6.68 -6.89
CA LEU A 78 -12.89 7.75 -6.11
C LEU A 78 -12.65 7.32 -4.66
N SER A 79 -13.66 6.76 -4.00
CA SER A 79 -13.56 6.30 -2.60
C SER A 79 -12.48 5.25 -2.38
N GLU A 80 -12.33 4.29 -3.29
CA GLU A 80 -11.27 3.27 -3.23
C GLU A 80 -9.88 3.83 -3.56
N MET A 81 -9.78 4.80 -4.47
CA MET A 81 -8.53 5.52 -4.73
C MET A 81 -8.08 6.32 -3.49
N GLU A 82 -9.00 7.00 -2.79
CA GLU A 82 -8.66 7.74 -1.57
C GLU A 82 -8.21 6.82 -0.43
N LYS A 83 -8.81 5.63 -0.28
CA LYS A 83 -8.34 4.58 0.64
C LYS A 83 -6.93 4.12 0.29
N TYR A 84 -6.67 3.82 -0.98
CA TYR A 84 -5.34 3.45 -1.46
C TYR A 84 -4.29 4.54 -1.19
N PHE A 85 -4.63 5.81 -1.44
CA PHE A 85 -3.74 6.94 -1.19
C PHE A 85 -3.47 7.21 0.29
N ALA A 86 -4.47 7.07 1.16
CA ALA A 86 -4.28 7.16 2.61
C ALA A 86 -3.34 6.06 3.13
N ILE A 87 -3.50 4.83 2.62
CA ILE A 87 -2.63 3.68 2.91
C ILE A 87 -1.18 3.89 2.43
N ARG A 88 -0.97 4.64 1.34
CA ARG A 88 0.36 4.90 0.75
C ARG A 88 0.99 6.23 1.21
N ASN A 89 0.25 7.07 1.94
CA ASN A 89 0.67 8.39 2.41
C ASN A 89 1.24 9.31 1.29
N PHE A 90 0.53 9.37 0.15
CA PHE A 90 0.90 10.22 -0.99
C PHE A 90 0.53 11.71 -0.77
N SER A 91 1.32 12.62 -1.35
CA SER A 91 1.00 14.06 -1.43
C SER A 91 -0.12 14.33 -2.45
N GLU A 92 -0.76 15.50 -2.41
CA GLU A 92 -1.90 15.82 -3.29
C GLU A 92 -1.54 15.80 -4.80
N GLU A 93 -0.33 16.18 -5.15
CA GLU A 93 0.21 16.15 -6.52
C GLU A 93 0.51 14.70 -6.93
N THR A 94 1.13 13.93 -6.03
CA THR A 94 1.41 12.50 -6.22
C THR A 94 0.09 11.72 -6.43
N LYS A 95 -0.95 12.02 -5.65
CA LYS A 95 -2.30 11.46 -5.82
C LYS A 95 -2.91 11.80 -7.17
N ALA A 96 -2.76 13.04 -7.66
CA ALA A 96 -3.29 13.44 -8.95
C ALA A 96 -2.64 12.66 -10.11
N ILE A 97 -1.30 12.54 -10.10
CA ILE A 97 -0.53 11.76 -11.08
C ILE A 97 -0.95 10.29 -11.06
N TRP A 98 -1.05 9.67 -9.88
CA TRP A 98 -1.53 8.28 -9.78
C TRP A 98 -3.01 8.12 -10.14
N GLY A 99 -3.84 9.13 -9.92
CA GLY A 99 -5.24 9.17 -10.33
C GLY A 99 -5.39 9.15 -11.86
N ALA A 100 -4.66 10.05 -12.52
CA ALA A 100 -4.56 10.13 -13.98
C ALA A 100 -3.98 8.84 -14.60
N TYR A 101 -3.10 8.13 -13.90
CA TYR A 101 -2.53 6.86 -14.37
C TYR A 101 -3.48 5.63 -14.25
N GLN A 102 -4.51 5.69 -13.39
CA GLN A 102 -5.44 4.56 -13.20
C GLN A 102 -6.77 4.71 -13.95
N ILE A 103 -7.03 5.87 -14.57
CA ILE A 103 -8.06 5.99 -15.59
C ILE A 103 -7.57 5.42 -16.93
N SER A 104 -8.47 4.85 -17.73
CA SER A 104 -8.18 4.26 -19.03
C SER A 104 -9.29 4.53 -20.04
N HIS A 105 -9.11 4.06 -21.29
CA HIS A 105 -10.12 4.13 -22.37
C HIS A 105 -10.79 5.53 -22.51
N GLU A 106 -12.11 5.63 -22.32
CA GLU A 106 -12.85 6.89 -22.46
C GLU A 106 -12.40 7.93 -21.44
N ALA A 107 -12.10 7.50 -20.21
CA ALA A 107 -11.65 8.39 -19.15
C ALA A 107 -10.26 8.98 -19.43
N SER A 108 -9.32 8.20 -19.98
CA SER A 108 -8.00 8.73 -20.40
C SER A 108 -8.15 9.78 -21.50
N SER A 109 -8.90 9.48 -22.56
CA SER A 109 -9.10 10.42 -23.68
C SER A 109 -9.84 11.70 -23.26
N TRP A 110 -10.78 11.60 -22.32
CA TRP A 110 -11.38 12.78 -21.68
C TRP A 110 -10.34 13.58 -20.89
N TRP A 111 -9.46 12.93 -20.13
CA TRP A 111 -8.52 13.62 -19.26
C TRP A 111 -7.47 14.41 -20.03
N ASP A 112 -6.89 13.83 -21.07
CA ASP A 112 -5.95 14.53 -21.94
C ASP A 112 -6.62 15.72 -22.66
N SER A 113 -7.88 15.54 -23.08
CA SER A 113 -8.69 16.61 -23.67
C SER A 113 -8.96 17.74 -22.66
N ARG A 114 -9.25 17.41 -21.39
CA ARG A 114 -9.55 18.37 -20.31
C ARG A 114 -8.29 19.11 -19.84
N LYS A 115 -7.13 18.44 -19.81
CA LYS A 115 -5.82 19.08 -19.58
C LYS A 115 -5.53 20.11 -20.68
N ALA A 116 -5.75 19.76 -21.95
CA ALA A 116 -5.55 20.67 -23.07
C ALA A 116 -6.50 21.87 -23.08
N GLU A 117 -7.80 21.66 -22.83
CA GLU A 117 -8.82 22.71 -22.75
C GLU A 117 -8.50 23.78 -21.68
N LEU A 118 -8.01 23.34 -20.51
CA LEU A 118 -7.71 24.20 -19.37
C LEU A 118 -6.23 24.64 -19.30
N ASN A 119 -5.41 24.26 -20.27
CA ASN A 119 -3.95 24.47 -20.29
C ASN A 119 -3.27 24.04 -18.96
N ILE A 120 -3.63 22.86 -18.46
CA ILE A 120 -3.11 22.29 -17.21
C ILE A 120 -1.82 21.54 -17.47
N ASP A 121 -0.76 21.91 -16.75
CA ASP A 121 0.43 21.11 -16.56
C ASP A 121 0.14 20.01 -15.51
N GLU A 122 0.42 18.76 -15.88
CA GLU A 122 0.16 17.56 -15.07
C GLU A 122 1.00 17.49 -13.78
N SER A 123 2.09 18.28 -13.70
CA SER A 123 2.87 18.45 -12.47
C SER A 123 2.27 19.46 -11.47
N ASN A 124 1.32 20.30 -11.90
CA ASN A 124 0.78 21.42 -11.13
C ASN A 124 -0.68 21.22 -10.68
N ILE A 125 -1.24 20.01 -10.84
CA ILE A 125 -2.60 19.69 -10.43
C ILE A 125 -2.65 18.90 -9.10
N THR A 126 -3.54 19.35 -8.21
CA THR A 126 -3.88 18.65 -6.95
C THR A 126 -4.98 17.61 -7.15
N TRP A 127 -5.01 16.59 -6.30
CA TRP A 127 -6.03 15.55 -6.35
C TRP A 127 -7.44 16.08 -6.07
N ASP A 128 -7.60 17.12 -5.24
CA ASP A 128 -8.87 17.84 -5.10
C ASP A 128 -9.35 18.50 -6.42
N GLN A 129 -8.46 19.09 -7.22
CA GLN A 129 -8.81 19.61 -8.55
C GLN A 129 -9.18 18.49 -9.53
N PHE A 130 -8.41 17.39 -9.55
CA PHE A 130 -8.72 16.22 -10.37
C PHE A 130 -10.12 15.66 -10.03
N LYS A 131 -10.41 15.45 -8.73
CA LYS A 131 -11.74 15.06 -8.25
C LYS A 131 -12.83 16.03 -8.69
N GLY A 132 -12.56 17.34 -8.65
CA GLY A 132 -13.48 18.37 -9.14
C GLY A 132 -13.90 18.16 -10.59
N TYR A 133 -12.95 17.95 -11.50
CA TYR A 133 -13.22 17.68 -12.91
C TYR A 133 -13.84 16.29 -13.15
N PHE A 134 -13.35 15.26 -12.44
CA PHE A 134 -13.86 13.89 -12.55
C PHE A 134 -15.35 13.82 -12.15
N ARG A 135 -15.73 14.43 -11.02
CA ARG A 135 -17.12 14.46 -10.56
C ARG A 135 -18.03 15.21 -11.54
N GLN A 136 -17.57 16.30 -12.16
CA GLN A 136 -18.32 16.98 -13.23
C GLN A 136 -18.59 16.08 -14.45
N ARG A 137 -17.71 15.12 -14.76
CA ARG A 137 -17.82 14.23 -15.93
C ARG A 137 -18.61 12.95 -15.68
N TRP A 138 -18.58 12.38 -14.48
CA TRP A 138 -19.20 11.07 -14.18
C TRP A 138 -20.25 11.07 -13.06
N LEU A 139 -20.40 12.18 -12.32
CA LEU A 139 -21.47 12.38 -11.32
C LEU A 139 -22.36 13.57 -11.75
N PRO A 140 -23.14 13.44 -12.84
CA PRO A 140 -24.04 14.51 -13.30
C PRO A 140 -25.11 14.83 -12.25
N GLN A 141 -25.67 16.04 -12.27
CA GLN A 141 -26.65 16.52 -11.28
C GLN A 141 -27.78 15.52 -10.97
N LEU A 142 -28.32 14.85 -12.01
CA LEU A 142 -29.35 13.80 -11.91
C LEU A 142 -29.01 12.64 -10.95
N TYR A 143 -27.72 12.36 -10.72
CA TYR A 143 -27.29 11.39 -9.70
C TYR A 143 -27.58 11.90 -8.28
N TYR A 144 -27.20 13.15 -7.99
CA TYR A 144 -27.49 13.78 -6.69
C TYR A 144 -28.99 14.01 -6.49
N ASP A 145 -29.73 14.38 -7.54
CA ASP A 145 -31.19 14.54 -7.48
C ASP A 145 -31.89 13.23 -7.10
N LYS A 146 -31.43 12.10 -7.65
CA LYS A 146 -31.89 10.76 -7.27
C LYS A 146 -31.54 10.44 -5.81
N LYS A 147 -30.29 10.59 -5.39
CA LYS A 147 -29.88 10.35 -3.98
C LYS A 147 -30.64 11.23 -2.98
N MET A 148 -30.92 12.48 -3.34
CA MET A 148 -31.76 13.38 -2.54
C MET A 148 -33.21 12.88 -2.45
N THR A 149 -33.78 12.40 -3.56
CA THR A 149 -35.14 11.82 -3.60
C THR A 149 -35.23 10.52 -2.80
N GLU A 150 -34.24 9.62 -2.94
CA GLU A 150 -34.09 8.39 -2.15
C GLU A 150 -34.03 8.71 -0.65
N PHE A 151 -33.17 9.66 -0.25
CA PHE A 151 -33.04 10.11 1.13
C PHE A 151 -34.34 10.71 1.69
N GLN A 152 -35.04 11.54 0.92
CA GLN A 152 -36.33 12.11 1.32
C GLN A 152 -37.41 11.05 1.48
N ASN A 153 -37.48 10.05 0.60
CA ASN A 153 -38.42 8.94 0.70
C ASN A 153 -38.15 8.09 1.94
N LEU A 154 -36.88 7.74 2.20
CA LEU A 154 -36.46 7.02 3.40
C LEU A 154 -36.80 7.80 4.68
N ALA A 155 -36.50 9.11 4.73
CA ALA A 155 -36.82 9.97 5.86
C ALA A 155 -38.33 10.15 6.09
N GLN A 156 -39.16 9.99 5.05
CA GLN A 156 -40.63 10.00 5.12
C GLN A 156 -41.24 8.60 5.33
N GLY A 157 -40.44 7.55 5.52
CA GLY A 157 -40.92 6.18 5.68
C GLY A 157 -41.54 5.55 4.42
N LYS A 158 -41.37 6.16 3.25
CA LYS A 158 -41.83 5.66 1.95
C LYS A 158 -40.80 4.71 1.37
N LEU A 159 -40.88 3.44 1.77
CA LEU A 159 -40.25 2.36 1.02
C LEU A 159 -40.98 2.21 -0.33
N THR A 160 -40.21 2.22 -1.42
CA THR A 160 -40.63 1.92 -2.80
C THR A 160 -40.29 0.47 -3.14
#